data_AF-A0A2N6CQY2-F1
#
_entry.id   AF-A0A2N6CQY2-F1
#
_cell.length_a   1.000
_cell.length_b   1.000
_cell.length_c   1.000
_cell.angle_alpha   90.00
_cell.angle_beta   90.00
_cell.angle_gamma   90.00
#
_symmetry.space_group_name_H-M   'P 1'
#
loop_
_entity.id
_entity.type
_entity.pdbx_description
1 polymer ?
#
loop_
_entity_poly.entity_id
_entity_poly.type
_entity_poly.pdbx_seq_one_letter_code
_entity_poly.pdbx_strand_id
1 'polypeptide(L)'
;VGVLHDFNSHMQLLLPKIESILGAMAAESSTTADPRIVQVACSGIVDFLIDRVNLRDDAFLRTFSWHALGTNEFERMAPNAGTFFLHRITRLAELLELHFIVSCWGHASDVEYMLAGWVTSELERTPVIPAEYFADRLAVSTLELKIRRSDEDARKVWKMVTDQPLRLSLSYIATIAPVPSA
;
A
#
# COMPACT_ATOMS: atom_id res chain seq x y z
N VAL A 1 22.66 12.05 34.24
CA VAL A 1 22.03 13.04 33.32
C VAL A 1 22.92 13.42 32.12
N GLY A 2 24.17 12.92 31.99
CA GLY A 2 25.07 13.32 30.89
C GLY A 2 25.17 12.42 29.64
N VAL A 3 24.61 11.21 29.64
CA VAL A 3 24.83 10.23 28.55
C VAL A 3 23.75 10.27 27.45
N LEU A 4 22.51 10.61 27.81
CA LEU A 4 21.38 10.67 26.86
C LEU A 4 21.48 11.87 25.91
N HIS A 5 22.08 12.97 26.38
CA HIS A 5 22.26 14.19 25.60
C HIS A 5 23.32 13.99 24.50
N ASP A 6 24.35 13.20 24.81
CA ASP A 6 25.45 12.87 23.90
C ASP A 6 24.99 11.94 22.78
N PHE A 7 24.15 10.93 23.08
CA PHE A 7 23.56 10.06 22.05
C PHE A 7 22.66 10.83 21.08
N ASN A 8 21.77 11.72 21.58
CA ASN A 8 20.90 12.51 20.71
C ASN A 8 21.69 13.48 19.83
N SER A 9 22.70 14.15 20.37
CA SER A 9 23.57 15.03 19.60
C SER A 9 24.42 14.26 18.59
N HIS A 10 24.88 13.06 18.95
CA HIS A 10 25.61 12.16 18.06
C HIS A 10 24.72 11.64 16.91
N MET A 11 23.49 11.24 17.22
CA MET A 11 22.51 10.81 16.22
C MET A 11 22.11 11.93 15.27
N GLN A 12 21.95 13.17 15.76
CA GLN A 12 21.67 14.33 14.91
C GLN A 12 22.83 14.69 13.97
N LEU A 13 24.08 14.36 14.34
CA LEU A 13 25.26 14.56 13.49
C LEU A 13 25.45 13.41 12.48
N LEU A 14 25.02 12.20 12.84
CA LEU A 14 25.12 11.02 11.98
C LEU A 14 23.97 10.93 10.97
N LEU A 15 22.76 11.32 11.33
CA LEU A 15 21.58 11.24 10.46
C LEU A 15 21.79 11.90 9.09
N PRO A 16 22.28 13.15 8.98
CA PRO A 16 22.53 13.78 7.68
C PRO A 16 23.62 13.08 6.87
N LYS A 17 24.61 12.47 7.54
CA LYS A 17 25.66 11.69 6.88
C LYS A 17 25.13 10.35 6.39
N ILE A 18 24.29 9.69 7.17
CA ILE A 18 23.61 8.45 6.80
C ILE A 18 22.65 8.74 5.64
N GLU A 19 21.85 9.79 5.72
CA GLU A 19 20.93 10.25 4.67
C GLU A 19 21.69 10.65 3.40
N SER A 20 22.84 11.32 3.53
CA SER A 20 23.70 11.67 2.39
C SER A 20 24.37 10.45 1.76
N ILE A 21 24.79 9.46 2.55
CA ILE A 21 25.37 8.21 2.04
C ILE A 21 24.28 7.37 1.38
N LEU A 22 23.11 7.25 2.01
CA LEU A 22 21.94 6.57 1.43
C LEU A 22 21.45 7.26 0.15
N GLY A 23 21.43 8.59 0.13
CA GLY A 23 21.06 9.39 -1.04
C GLY A 23 22.09 9.34 -2.17
N ALA A 24 23.39 9.21 -1.84
CA ALA A 24 24.46 9.06 -2.83
C ALA A 24 24.64 7.61 -3.33
N MET A 25 24.25 6.62 -2.53
CA MET A 25 24.28 5.19 -2.88
C MET A 25 22.99 4.71 -3.55
N ALA A 26 21.88 5.44 -3.40
CA ALA A 26 20.68 5.22 -4.18
C ALA A 26 20.91 5.75 -5.61
N ALA A 27 21.66 5.00 -6.42
CA ALA A 27 21.45 5.06 -7.85
C ALA A 27 19.94 4.85 -8.05
N GLU A 28 19.26 5.81 -8.69
CA GLU A 28 17.88 5.61 -9.11
C GLU A 28 17.86 4.32 -9.94
N SER A 29 17.29 3.25 -9.40
CA SER A 29 17.06 2.04 -10.17
C SER A 29 16.20 2.44 -11.36
N SER A 30 16.71 2.27 -12.58
CA SER A 30 16.00 2.67 -13.80
C SER A 30 14.63 2.02 -13.92
N THR A 31 14.42 0.90 -13.20
CA THR A 31 13.22 0.08 -13.25
C THR A 31 12.12 0.58 -12.31
N THR A 32 12.44 1.03 -11.09
CA THR A 32 11.45 1.67 -10.18
C THR A 32 11.21 3.14 -10.51
N ALA A 33 12.04 3.72 -11.38
CA ALA A 33 11.87 5.06 -11.92
C ALA A 33 10.74 5.18 -12.96
N ASP A 34 10.19 4.07 -13.50
CA ASP A 34 9.07 4.14 -14.46
C ASP A 34 7.87 4.85 -13.80
N PRO A 35 7.40 5.99 -14.34
CA PRO A 35 6.29 6.74 -13.75
C PRO A 35 4.98 5.94 -13.68
N ARG A 36 4.83 4.90 -14.49
CA ARG A 36 3.64 4.04 -14.53
C ARG A 36 3.63 2.98 -13.44
N ILE A 37 4.77 2.70 -12.79
CA ILE A 37 4.90 1.57 -11.86
C ILE A 37 3.90 1.65 -10.69
N VAL A 38 3.65 2.87 -10.19
CA VAL A 38 2.69 3.13 -9.11
C VAL A 38 1.28 2.79 -9.57
N GLN A 39 0.89 3.29 -10.75
CA GLN A 39 -0.44 3.04 -11.31
C GLN A 39 -0.64 1.55 -11.56
N VAL A 40 0.32 0.88 -12.19
CA VAL A 40 0.22 -0.56 -12.49
C VAL A 40 0.16 -1.40 -11.22
N ALA A 41 0.95 -1.07 -10.18
CA ALA A 41 0.86 -1.74 -8.89
C ALA A 41 -0.51 -1.56 -8.25
N CYS A 42 -1.02 -0.32 -8.18
CA CYS A 42 -2.33 -0.03 -7.61
C CYS A 42 -3.46 -0.79 -8.34
N SER A 43 -3.47 -0.74 -9.67
CA SER A 43 -4.44 -1.49 -10.48
C SER A 43 -4.28 -3.00 -10.30
N GLY A 44 -3.05 -3.51 -10.24
CA GLY A 44 -2.80 -4.94 -10.04
C GLY A 44 -3.33 -5.47 -8.70
N ILE A 45 -3.22 -4.69 -7.62
CA ILE A 45 -3.80 -5.05 -6.31
C ILE A 45 -5.32 -5.11 -6.38
N VAL A 46 -5.95 -4.13 -7.03
CA VAL A 46 -7.41 -4.06 -7.20
C VAL A 46 -7.91 -5.23 -8.05
N ASP A 47 -7.28 -5.48 -9.19
CA ASP A 47 -7.67 -6.57 -10.10
C ASP A 47 -7.48 -7.93 -9.45
N PHE A 48 -6.39 -8.13 -8.70
CA PHE A 48 -6.20 -9.32 -7.89
C PHE A 48 -7.39 -9.55 -6.95
N LEU A 49 -7.80 -8.53 -6.18
CA LEU A 49 -8.94 -8.67 -5.25
C LEU A 49 -10.26 -8.95 -5.97
N ILE A 50 -10.52 -8.30 -7.10
CA ILE A 50 -11.70 -8.58 -7.93
C ILE A 50 -11.72 -10.04 -8.38
N ASP A 51 -10.59 -10.56 -8.85
CA ASP A 51 -10.48 -11.98 -9.25
C ASP A 51 -10.69 -12.93 -8.06
N ARG A 52 -10.15 -12.58 -6.88
CA ARG A 52 -10.39 -13.36 -5.65
C ARG A 52 -11.87 -13.40 -5.26
N VAL A 53 -12.61 -12.29 -5.43
CA VAL A 53 -14.07 -12.29 -5.26
C VAL A 53 -14.73 -13.21 -6.28
N ASN A 54 -14.32 -13.11 -7.56
CA ASN A 54 -14.91 -13.89 -8.64
C ASN A 54 -14.71 -15.40 -8.49
N LEU A 55 -13.54 -15.82 -7.97
CA LEU A 55 -13.21 -17.22 -7.70
C LEU A 55 -13.97 -17.82 -6.52
N ARG A 56 -14.37 -16.99 -5.54
CA ARG A 56 -15.07 -17.46 -4.34
C ARG A 56 -16.56 -17.74 -4.57
N ASP A 57 -17.08 -17.29 -5.72
CA ASP A 57 -18.49 -17.33 -6.11
C ASP A 57 -19.46 -16.77 -5.07
N ASP A 58 -19.02 -15.75 -4.34
CA ASP A 58 -19.82 -15.11 -3.29
C ASP A 58 -20.59 -13.92 -3.88
N ALA A 59 -21.90 -14.11 -4.08
CA ALA A 59 -22.78 -13.10 -4.65
C ALA A 59 -22.81 -11.80 -3.84
N PHE A 60 -22.58 -11.84 -2.53
CA PHE A 60 -22.55 -10.65 -1.69
C PHE A 60 -21.27 -9.84 -1.94
N LEU A 61 -20.11 -10.50 -1.94
CA LEU A 61 -18.83 -9.83 -2.21
C LEU A 61 -18.77 -9.23 -3.62
N ARG A 62 -19.45 -9.83 -4.61
CA ARG A 62 -19.56 -9.28 -5.97
C ARG A 62 -20.31 -7.94 -6.05
N THR A 63 -21.07 -7.57 -5.02
CA THR A 63 -21.74 -6.26 -4.96
C THR A 63 -20.79 -5.12 -4.61
N PHE A 64 -19.56 -5.44 -4.17
CA PHE A 64 -18.58 -4.44 -3.78
C PHE A 64 -17.74 -4.00 -4.97
N SER A 65 -17.56 -2.69 -5.11
CA SER A 65 -16.62 -2.12 -6.05
C SER A 65 -15.26 -1.87 -5.39
N TRP A 66 -14.17 -2.08 -6.13
CA TRP A 66 -12.81 -1.89 -5.63
C TRP A 66 -12.12 -0.76 -6.39
N HIS A 67 -11.50 0.17 -5.66
CA HIS A 67 -10.86 1.34 -6.23
C HIS A 67 -9.50 1.59 -5.58
N ALA A 68 -8.52 2.02 -6.36
CA ALA A 68 -7.29 2.61 -5.85
C ALA A 68 -7.35 4.11 -6.10
N LEU A 69 -7.15 4.90 -5.04
CA LEU A 69 -7.43 6.33 -5.03
C LEU A 69 -6.21 7.11 -4.52
N GLY A 70 -5.96 8.26 -5.14
CA GLY A 70 -5.08 9.28 -4.62
C GLY A 70 -5.75 10.12 -3.52
N THR A 71 -4.96 10.94 -2.83
CA THR A 71 -5.44 11.81 -1.73
C THR A 71 -6.49 12.83 -2.16
N ASN A 72 -6.61 13.13 -3.47
CA ASN A 72 -7.52 14.15 -3.99
C ASN A 72 -8.83 13.56 -4.55
N GLU A 73 -9.03 12.25 -4.48
CA GLU A 73 -10.14 11.54 -5.14
C GLU A 73 -11.23 11.10 -4.14
N PHE A 74 -11.29 11.73 -2.97
CA PHE A 74 -12.25 11.44 -1.89
C PHE A 74 -13.71 11.84 -2.17
N GLU A 75 -14.05 12.28 -3.39
CA GLU A 75 -15.41 12.71 -3.71
C GLU A 75 -16.38 11.51 -3.72
N ARG A 76 -17.31 11.52 -2.76
CA ARG A 76 -18.49 10.62 -2.62
C ARG A 76 -18.27 9.18 -3.08
N MET A 77 -17.62 8.38 -2.24
CA MET A 77 -17.59 6.93 -2.42
C MET A 77 -18.99 6.34 -2.32
N ALA A 78 -19.32 5.48 -3.29
CA ALA A 78 -20.55 4.72 -3.27
C ALA A 78 -20.56 3.76 -2.07
N PRO A 79 -21.75 3.46 -1.50
CA PRO A 79 -21.87 2.35 -0.56
C PRO A 79 -21.47 1.04 -1.25
N ASN A 80 -20.97 0.08 -0.47
CA ASN A 80 -20.40 -1.19 -0.93
C ASN A 80 -19.16 -0.97 -1.79
N ALA A 81 -18.15 -0.32 -1.20
CA ALA A 81 -16.86 -0.14 -1.84
C ALA A 81 -15.72 -0.51 -0.90
N GLY A 82 -14.62 -0.98 -1.47
CA GLY A 82 -13.33 -1.07 -0.83
C GLY A 82 -12.33 -0.18 -1.55
N THR A 83 -11.66 0.70 -0.81
CA THR A 83 -10.80 1.73 -1.40
C THR A 83 -9.39 1.63 -0.86
N PHE A 84 -8.40 1.62 -1.75
CA PHE A 84 -6.97 1.69 -1.44
C PHE A 84 -6.50 3.13 -1.59
N PHE A 85 -6.42 3.87 -0.49
CA PHE A 85 -5.98 5.25 -0.48
C PHE A 85 -4.47 5.34 -0.36
N LEU A 86 -3.79 5.67 -1.46
CA LEU A 86 -2.35 5.90 -1.47
C LEU A 86 -2.05 7.25 -0.84
N HIS A 87 -1.45 7.23 0.35
CA HIS A 87 -1.15 8.47 1.10
C HIS A 87 0.33 8.83 1.10
N ARG A 88 1.21 7.85 0.89
CA ARG A 88 2.66 8.08 0.84
C ARG A 88 3.34 7.09 -0.10
N ILE A 89 4.34 7.59 -0.82
CA ILE A 89 5.26 6.80 -1.64
C ILE A 89 6.67 7.02 -1.09
N THR A 90 7.39 5.95 -0.80
CA THR A 90 8.77 6.01 -0.30
C THR A 90 9.68 5.25 -1.26
N ARG A 91 10.76 5.90 -1.71
CA ARG A 91 11.79 5.28 -2.55
C ARG A 91 12.99 4.93 -1.68
N LEU A 92 13.40 3.66 -1.69
CA LEU A 92 14.52 3.14 -0.90
C LEU A 92 15.46 2.36 -1.81
N ALA A 93 16.46 3.04 -2.37
CA ALA A 93 17.39 2.46 -3.36
C ALA A 93 16.65 1.77 -4.53
N GLU A 94 16.64 0.44 -4.57
CA GLU A 94 15.95 -0.36 -5.60
C GLU A 94 14.50 -0.69 -5.26
N LEU A 95 14.02 -0.31 -4.07
CA LEU A 95 12.69 -0.62 -3.56
C LEU A 95 11.77 0.60 -3.68
N LEU A 96 10.50 0.33 -3.99
CA LEU A 96 9.43 1.31 -3.94
C LEU A 96 8.37 0.83 -2.96
N GLU A 97 8.13 1.58 -1.89
CA GLU A 97 7.05 1.33 -0.96
C GLU A 97 5.88 2.28 -1.23
N LEU A 98 4.70 1.69 -1.38
CA LEU A 98 3.43 2.35 -1.53
C LEU A 98 2.63 2.14 -0.25
N HIS A 99 2.34 3.22 0.47
CA HIS A 99 1.68 3.18 1.77
C HIS A 99 0.21 3.54 1.59
N PHE A 100 -0.67 2.62 1.95
CA PHE A 100 -2.10 2.75 1.74
C PHE A 100 -2.90 2.61 3.03
N ILE A 101 -4.03 3.30 3.09
CA ILE A 101 -5.15 2.89 3.92
C ILE A 101 -6.16 2.15 3.05
N VAL A 102 -6.55 0.95 3.46
CA VAL A 102 -7.68 0.23 2.89
C VAL A 102 -8.92 0.52 3.71
N SER A 103 -9.92 1.16 3.12
CA SER A 103 -11.14 1.55 3.82
C SER A 103 -12.35 0.83 3.26
N CYS A 104 -13.23 0.40 4.17
CA CYS A 104 -14.42 -0.37 3.87
C CYS A 104 -15.65 0.53 3.96
N TRP A 105 -16.40 0.64 2.87
CA TRP A 105 -17.59 1.48 2.75
C TRP A 105 -18.83 0.60 2.75
N GLY A 106 -19.40 0.37 3.94
CA GLY A 106 -20.65 -0.35 4.12
C GLY A 106 -21.81 0.60 4.41
N HIS A 107 -23.01 0.13 4.15
CA HIS A 107 -24.24 0.77 4.61
C HIS A 107 -24.50 0.53 6.10
N ALA A 108 -23.85 -0.49 6.69
CA ALA A 108 -23.88 -0.82 8.10
C ALA A 108 -22.50 -1.34 8.58
N SER A 109 -22.25 -1.28 9.88
CA SER A 109 -20.92 -1.61 10.45
C SER A 109 -20.56 -3.09 10.33
N ASP A 110 -21.53 -4.00 10.43
CA ASP A 110 -21.34 -5.44 10.22
C ASP A 110 -20.80 -5.74 8.81
N VAL A 111 -21.34 -5.03 7.81
CA VAL A 111 -20.86 -5.11 6.42
C VAL A 111 -19.42 -4.61 6.30
N GLU A 112 -19.09 -3.49 6.95
CA GLU A 112 -17.72 -2.96 6.98
C GLU A 112 -16.75 -3.98 7.63
N TYR A 113 -17.12 -4.57 8.77
CA TYR A 113 -16.31 -5.58 9.46
C TYR A 113 -16.08 -6.83 8.60
N MET A 114 -17.13 -7.31 7.95
CA MET A 114 -17.04 -8.47 7.07
C MET A 114 -16.10 -8.19 5.89
N LEU A 115 -16.20 -7.02 5.25
CA LEU A 115 -15.32 -6.62 4.15
C LEU A 115 -13.86 -6.50 4.61
N ALA A 116 -13.62 -5.85 5.75
CA ALA A 116 -12.28 -5.70 6.32
C ALA A 116 -11.64 -7.05 6.69
N GLY A 117 -12.44 -7.97 7.23
CA GLY A 117 -12.02 -9.33 7.54
C GLY A 117 -11.67 -10.12 6.27
N TRP A 118 -12.46 -9.97 5.21
CA TRP A 118 -12.18 -10.60 3.92
C TRP A 118 -10.89 -10.07 3.29
N VAL A 119 -10.72 -8.75 3.18
CA VAL A 119 -9.49 -8.14 2.64
C VAL A 119 -8.27 -8.59 3.42
N THR A 120 -8.36 -8.56 4.76
CA THR A 120 -7.29 -9.04 5.63
C THR A 120 -6.93 -10.48 5.29
N SER A 121 -7.91 -11.37 5.21
CA SER A 121 -7.70 -12.77 4.88
C SER A 121 -7.02 -12.98 3.53
N GLU A 122 -7.46 -12.26 2.48
CA GLU A 122 -6.87 -12.43 1.15
C GLU A 122 -5.43 -11.89 1.08
N LEU A 123 -5.18 -10.70 1.62
CA LEU A 123 -3.84 -10.10 1.58
C LEU A 123 -2.84 -10.82 2.50
N GLU A 124 -3.29 -11.41 3.62
CA GLU A 124 -2.40 -12.17 4.51
C GLU A 124 -2.15 -13.60 4.01
N ARG A 125 -3.11 -14.23 3.30
CA ARG A 125 -2.91 -15.55 2.68
C ARG A 125 -2.06 -15.48 1.42
N THR A 126 -2.13 -14.37 0.70
CA THR A 126 -1.38 -14.16 -0.55
C THR A 126 -0.65 -12.82 -0.45
N PRO A 127 0.41 -12.74 0.38
CA PRO A 127 1.17 -11.51 0.59
C PRO A 127 2.05 -11.15 -0.61
N VAL A 128 2.22 -12.04 -1.58
CA VAL A 128 2.88 -11.77 -2.84
C VAL A 128 1.82 -11.73 -3.93
N ILE A 129 1.62 -10.57 -4.55
CA ILE A 129 0.67 -10.44 -5.65
C ILE A 129 1.26 -11.15 -6.88
N PRO A 130 0.50 -12.07 -7.51
CA PRO A 130 0.99 -12.80 -8.67
C PRO A 130 1.41 -11.87 -9.82
N ALA A 131 2.45 -12.28 -10.55
CA ALA A 131 3.14 -11.46 -11.55
C ALA A 131 2.21 -11.00 -12.70
N GLU A 132 1.21 -11.81 -13.05
CA GLU A 132 0.23 -11.52 -14.10
C GLU A 132 -0.60 -10.25 -13.82
N TYR A 133 -0.76 -9.87 -12.55
CA TYR A 133 -1.51 -8.66 -12.17
C TYR A 133 -0.67 -7.38 -12.26
N PHE A 134 0.67 -7.49 -12.31
CA PHE A 134 1.58 -6.36 -12.17
C PHE A 134 2.76 -6.40 -13.16
N ALA A 135 3.62 -7.40 -13.04
CA ALA A 135 4.90 -7.51 -13.75
C ALA A 135 4.70 -7.66 -15.27
N ASP A 136 3.74 -8.48 -15.69
CA ASP A 136 3.44 -8.72 -17.12
C ASP A 136 2.96 -7.44 -17.81
N ARG A 137 2.26 -6.56 -17.09
CA ARG A 137 1.76 -5.28 -17.60
C ARG A 137 2.87 -4.25 -17.83
N LEU A 138 3.97 -4.37 -17.09
CA LEU A 138 5.16 -3.57 -17.30
C LEU A 138 6.12 -4.21 -18.30
N ALA A 139 5.86 -5.45 -18.72
CA ALA A 139 6.81 -6.31 -19.43
C ALA A 139 8.14 -6.46 -18.67
N VAL A 140 8.07 -6.50 -17.33
CA VAL A 140 9.23 -6.64 -16.44
C VAL A 140 9.03 -7.85 -15.54
N SER A 141 9.52 -9.01 -15.97
CA SER A 141 9.39 -10.27 -15.22
C SER A 141 10.27 -10.37 -13.97
N THR A 142 11.12 -9.37 -13.74
CA THR A 142 12.09 -9.35 -12.65
C THR A 142 11.63 -8.54 -11.45
N LEU A 143 10.35 -8.11 -11.38
CA LEU A 143 9.81 -7.39 -10.23
C LEU A 143 8.79 -8.23 -9.46
N GLU A 144 8.79 -8.06 -8.15
CA GLU A 144 7.85 -8.67 -7.22
C GLU A 144 7.07 -7.58 -6.48
N LEU A 145 5.77 -7.80 -6.29
CA LEU A 145 4.89 -6.92 -5.51
C LEU A 145 4.45 -7.64 -4.22
N LYS A 146 5.01 -7.21 -3.09
CA LYS A 146 4.69 -7.76 -1.76
C LYS A 146 3.76 -6.83 -1.01
N ILE A 147 2.77 -7.35 -0.31
CA ILE A 147 1.87 -6.60 0.55
C ILE A 147 2.00 -7.11 1.98
N ARG A 148 2.03 -6.16 2.92
CA ARG A 148 2.06 -6.44 4.37
C ARG A 148 1.24 -5.39 5.11
N ARG A 149 0.80 -5.73 6.32
CA ARG A 149 0.23 -4.72 7.22
C ARG A 149 1.29 -3.68 7.59
N SER A 150 0.82 -2.44 7.73
CA SER A 150 1.59 -1.31 8.23
C SER A 150 1.37 -1.16 9.73
N ASP A 151 2.39 -0.70 10.45
CA ASP A 151 2.27 -0.29 11.85
C ASP A 151 1.66 1.12 12.00
N GLU A 152 1.34 1.77 10.88
CA GLU A 152 0.66 3.05 10.89
C GLU A 152 -0.76 2.95 11.47
N ASP A 153 -1.09 3.89 12.35
CA ASP A 153 -2.44 4.03 12.89
C ASP A 153 -3.38 4.57 11.79
N ALA A 154 -4.20 3.69 11.22
CA ALA A 154 -5.15 4.00 10.15
C ALA A 154 -6.06 5.20 10.51
N ARG A 155 -6.41 5.38 11.79
CA ARG A 155 -7.26 6.49 12.24
C ARG A 155 -6.53 7.83 12.15
N LYS A 156 -5.22 7.85 12.45
CA LYS A 156 -4.41 9.07 12.33
C LYS A 156 -4.24 9.43 10.86
N VAL A 157 -3.88 8.46 10.02
CA VAL A 157 -3.71 8.70 8.59
C VAL A 157 -5.04 9.15 7.96
N TRP A 158 -6.18 8.53 8.31
CA TRP A 158 -7.51 8.93 7.83
C TRP A 158 -7.78 10.42 8.10
N LYS A 159 -7.56 10.88 9.34
CA LYS A 159 -7.73 12.29 9.71
C LYS A 159 -6.81 13.25 8.96
N MET A 160 -5.69 12.77 8.42
CA MET A 160 -4.76 13.58 7.64
C MET A 160 -5.17 13.70 6.17
N VAL A 161 -5.79 12.66 5.61
CA VAL A 161 -6.05 12.57 4.16
C VAL A 161 -7.48 12.93 3.76
N THR A 162 -8.41 12.98 4.70
CA THR A 162 -9.82 13.27 4.38
C THR A 162 -10.60 13.86 5.56
N ASP A 163 -11.60 14.67 5.23
CA ASP A 163 -12.62 15.18 6.16
C ASP A 163 -13.86 14.26 6.26
N GLN A 164 -13.88 13.16 5.52
CA GLN A 164 -14.98 12.20 5.57
C GLN A 164 -15.10 11.54 6.95
N PRO A 165 -16.32 11.15 7.39
CA PRO A 165 -16.49 10.37 8.61
C PRO A 165 -15.62 9.11 8.60
N LEU A 166 -14.94 8.84 9.72
CA LEU A 166 -14.07 7.69 9.85
C LEU A 166 -14.80 6.40 9.49
N ARG A 167 -14.25 5.68 8.51
CA ARG A 167 -14.66 4.33 8.13
C ARG A 167 -13.73 3.30 8.72
N LEU A 168 -14.21 2.06 8.85
CA LEU A 168 -13.33 0.95 9.22
C LEU A 168 -12.22 0.84 8.18
N SER A 169 -10.99 0.98 8.66
CA SER A 169 -9.82 1.19 7.83
C SER A 169 -8.62 0.42 8.37
N LEU A 170 -7.80 -0.11 7.47
CA LEU A 170 -6.61 -0.90 7.76
C LEU A 170 -5.41 -0.30 7.03
N SER A 171 -4.24 -0.28 7.68
CA SER A 171 -3.03 0.26 7.05
C SER A 171 -2.21 -0.86 6.41
N TYR A 172 -1.75 -0.66 5.17
CA TYR A 172 -0.95 -1.61 4.41
C TYR A 172 0.22 -0.92 3.70
N ILE A 173 1.27 -1.69 3.45
CA ILE A 173 2.42 -1.29 2.64
C ILE A 173 2.54 -2.31 1.51
N ALA A 174 2.53 -1.83 0.27
CA ALA A 174 2.94 -2.61 -0.89
C ALA A 174 4.38 -2.25 -1.27
N THR A 175 5.26 -3.24 -1.29
CA THR A 175 6.68 -3.10 -1.65
C THR A 175 6.90 -3.70 -3.03
N ILE A 176 7.43 -2.90 -3.94
CA ILE A 176 7.90 -3.34 -5.25
C ILE A 176 9.41 -3.47 -5.17
N ALA A 177 9.91 -4.65 -5.52
CA ALA A 177 11.33 -4.98 -5.42
C ALA A 177 11.77 -5.81 -6.62
N PRO A 178 13.05 -5.75 -7.03
CA PRO A 178 13.62 -6.76 -7.90
C PRO A 178 13.54 -8.14 -7.27
N VAL A 179 13.23 -9.16 -8.08
CA VAL A 179 13.35 -10.56 -7.70
C VAL A 179 14.85 -10.84 -7.49
N PRO A 180 15.28 -11.35 -6.32
CA PRO A 180 16.68 -11.68 -6.09
C PRO A 180 17.17 -12.65 -7.15
N SER A 181 18.24 -12.29 -7.87
CA SER A 181 18.94 -13.23 -8.74
C SER A 181 19.53 -14.35 -7.86
N ALA A 182 19.15 -15.59 -8.18
CA ALA A 182 19.56 -16.82 -7.47
C ALA A 182 21.08 -17.06 -7.52
#